data_AF-X6LFZ1-F1
#
_entry.id   AF-X6LFZ1-F1
#
_cell.length_a   1.000
_cell.length_b   1.000
_cell.length_c   1.000
_cell.angle_alpha   90.00
_cell.angle_beta   90.00
_cell.angle_gamma   90.00
#
_symmetry.space_group_name_H-M   'P 1'
#
loop_
_entity.id
_entity.type
_entity.pdbx_description
1 polymer ?
#
loop_
_entity_poly.entity_id
_entity_poly.type
_entity_poly.pdbx_seq_one_letter_code
_entity_poly.pdbx_strand_id
1 'polypeptide(L)'
;MNTLLMLQVEGEKRNLNKIFPNDCYNKDWVAVSNKQDLKNLQCLLCDQIANNAMELTCDEHEDQEDTLVIGEQCLMKYLKENNDQCPIGKHDTCKYVKGRTARKYICELKVICPRQFMKYPNQREENETKEGDSPVGDGCAFKGKISEVKEHLENACSLKTLECKFKEFGCDEMLCSSNFEQHMELQMKRHLDLLLDYIANFQNKIKQSQLNETNQTVTFALKYFYLLIVFKKKKKKKIKQLKLKSKEQEDEIELLKLDSENKNIQIEELLKQKQQWEEKEKETKKLQNNIQQELLKYR
;
A
#
# COMPACT_ATOMS: atom_id res chain seq x y z
N MET A 1 10.50 -19.00 17.29
CA MET A 1 10.61 -18.28 16.02
C MET A 1 11.02 -19.29 14.96
N ASN A 2 10.05 -19.88 14.26
CA ASN A 2 10.31 -20.77 13.13
C ASN A 2 9.85 -20.08 11.86
N THR A 3 10.84 -19.62 11.09
CA THR A 3 10.67 -19.01 9.77
C THR A 3 10.41 -20.13 8.77
N LEU A 4 9.16 -20.24 8.32
CA LEU A 4 8.77 -21.13 7.23
C LEU A 4 9.26 -20.52 5.91
N LEU A 5 10.35 -21.06 5.37
CA LEU A 5 10.83 -20.79 4.03
C LEU A 5 9.80 -21.36 3.03
N MET A 6 9.01 -20.48 2.42
CA MET A 6 8.23 -20.80 1.23
C MET A 6 9.20 -20.89 0.04
N LEU A 7 9.54 -22.10 -0.37
CA LEU A 7 10.18 -22.35 -1.66
C LEU A 7 9.17 -22.02 -2.77
N GLN A 8 9.37 -20.88 -3.43
CA GLN A 8 8.73 -20.57 -4.70
C GLN A 8 9.33 -21.51 -5.76
N VAL A 9 8.60 -22.56 -6.11
CA VAL A 9 8.82 -23.28 -7.37
C VAL A 9 8.17 -22.42 -8.45
N GLU A 10 8.94 -21.51 -9.02
CA GLU A 10 8.62 -20.85 -10.29
C GLU A 10 8.75 -21.89 -11.40
N GLY A 11 7.70 -22.72 -11.55
CA GLY A 11 7.48 -23.46 -12.79
C GLY A 11 7.24 -22.45 -13.90
N GLU A 12 8.13 -22.42 -14.88
CA GLU A 12 8.04 -21.59 -16.09
C GLU A 12 6.63 -21.66 -16.70
N LYS A 13 5.80 -20.66 -16.39
CA LYS A 13 4.62 -20.32 -17.19
C LYS A 13 5.14 -19.90 -18.55
N ARG A 14 5.36 -20.88 -19.46
CA ARG A 14 5.65 -20.62 -20.87
C ARG A 14 4.60 -19.62 -21.35
N ASN A 15 5.07 -18.42 -21.63
CA ASN A 15 4.28 -17.21 -21.82
C ASN A 15 3.20 -17.46 -22.89
N LEU A 16 1.97 -17.77 -22.47
CA LEU A 16 0.78 -17.70 -23.32
C LEU A 16 0.74 -16.33 -24.02
N ASN A 17 1.28 -15.30 -23.36
CA ASN A 17 1.45 -13.93 -23.84
C ASN A 17 2.24 -13.78 -25.15
N LYS A 18 3.04 -14.77 -25.58
CA LYS A 18 3.83 -14.68 -26.82
C LYS A 18 3.09 -15.02 -28.12
N ILE A 19 1.81 -15.43 -28.06
CA ILE A 19 0.96 -15.58 -29.27
C ILE A 19 -0.24 -14.60 -29.23
N PHE A 20 -0.11 -13.49 -28.49
CA PHE A 20 -1.16 -12.48 -28.47
C PHE A 20 -1.10 -11.58 -29.70
N PRO A 21 -2.25 -11.12 -30.21
CA PRO A 21 -2.41 -10.48 -31.53
C PRO A 21 -1.76 -9.10 -31.68
N ASN A 22 -0.99 -8.64 -30.70
CA ASN A 22 -0.31 -7.34 -30.76
C ASN A 22 1.17 -7.48 -31.13
N ASP A 23 1.80 -8.62 -30.83
CA ASP A 23 3.20 -8.88 -31.19
C ASP A 23 3.31 -9.57 -32.56
N CYS A 24 4.53 -9.68 -33.08
CA CYS A 24 4.82 -10.47 -34.29
C CYS A 24 4.45 -11.94 -34.11
N TYR A 25 4.00 -12.59 -35.18
CA TYR A 25 3.52 -13.96 -35.15
C TYR A 25 4.67 -14.97 -35.10
N ASN A 26 4.55 -15.98 -34.24
CA ASN A 26 5.54 -17.03 -34.12
C ASN A 26 5.82 -17.71 -35.47
N LYS A 27 7.06 -17.65 -35.94
CA LYS A 27 7.47 -18.15 -37.26
C LYS A 27 7.23 -19.65 -37.42
N ASP A 28 7.52 -20.45 -36.40
CA ASP A 28 7.32 -21.90 -36.43
C ASP A 28 5.84 -22.24 -36.58
N TRP A 29 4.97 -21.55 -35.84
CA TRP A 29 3.52 -21.72 -35.93
C TRP A 29 2.99 -21.43 -37.33
N VAL A 30 3.44 -20.35 -37.95
CA VAL A 30 3.04 -20.01 -39.33
C VAL A 30 3.61 -21.01 -40.32
N ALA A 31 4.85 -21.45 -40.15
CA ALA A 31 5.52 -22.41 -41.03
C ALA A 31 4.83 -23.79 -41.08
N VAL A 32 4.16 -24.22 -39.99
CA VAL A 32 3.42 -25.50 -39.96
C VAL A 32 2.44 -25.65 -41.12
N SER A 33 1.83 -24.55 -41.57
CA SER A 33 0.79 -24.57 -42.62
C SER A 33 1.22 -23.94 -43.94
N ASN A 34 2.45 -23.43 -44.04
CA ASN A 34 2.96 -22.74 -45.23
C ASN A 34 4.36 -23.27 -45.60
N LYS A 35 4.49 -23.90 -46.77
CA LYS A 35 5.75 -24.49 -47.26
C LYS A 35 6.68 -23.50 -47.97
N GLN A 36 6.23 -22.27 -48.20
CA GLN A 36 6.98 -21.23 -48.91
C GLN A 36 7.98 -20.52 -47.99
N ASP A 37 9.03 -19.94 -48.57
CA ASP A 37 9.98 -19.12 -47.80
C ASP A 37 9.28 -17.83 -47.31
N LEU A 38 9.31 -17.60 -45.99
CA LEU A 38 8.69 -16.45 -45.34
C LEU A 38 9.73 -15.42 -44.86
N LYS A 39 10.98 -15.49 -45.34
CA LYS A 39 12.06 -14.54 -44.98
C LYS A 39 11.68 -13.08 -45.19
N ASN A 40 11.08 -12.76 -46.33
CA ASN A 40 10.73 -11.38 -46.68
C ASN A 40 9.58 -10.78 -45.84
N LEU A 41 8.99 -11.58 -44.95
CA LEU A 41 7.93 -11.16 -44.03
C LEU A 41 8.40 -11.15 -42.58
N GLN A 42 9.65 -11.51 -42.32
CA GLN A 42 10.20 -11.54 -40.97
C GLN A 42 10.50 -10.13 -40.48
N CYS A 43 10.11 -9.88 -39.24
CA CYS A 43 10.43 -8.67 -38.52
C CYS A 43 11.92 -8.67 -38.19
N LEU A 44 12.66 -7.68 -38.70
CA LEU A 44 14.12 -7.58 -38.52
C LEU A 44 14.56 -7.42 -37.06
N LEU A 45 13.65 -7.04 -36.15
CA LEU A 45 13.94 -6.86 -34.72
C LEU A 45 13.77 -8.12 -33.88
N CYS A 46 12.84 -9.01 -34.23
CA CYS A 46 12.49 -10.17 -33.40
C CYS A 46 12.51 -11.51 -34.14
N ASP A 47 12.79 -11.49 -35.44
CA ASP A 47 12.95 -12.65 -36.32
C ASP A 47 11.69 -13.53 -36.43
N GLN A 48 10.55 -12.97 -36.04
CA GLN A 48 9.20 -13.56 -36.15
C GLN A 48 8.47 -12.99 -37.37
N ILE A 49 7.33 -13.56 -37.78
CA ILE A 49 6.55 -13.00 -38.91
C ILE A 49 5.91 -11.68 -38.49
N ALA A 50 6.16 -10.62 -39.24
CA ALA A 50 5.77 -9.27 -38.87
C ALA A 50 4.25 -9.12 -38.74
N ASN A 51 3.78 -8.70 -37.56
CA ASN A 51 2.40 -8.31 -37.37
C ASN A 51 2.25 -6.81 -37.65
N ASN A 52 1.20 -6.43 -38.38
CA ASN A 52 1.00 -5.07 -38.87
C ASN A 52 2.26 -4.50 -39.56
N ALA A 53 2.89 -5.29 -40.44
CA ALA A 53 4.15 -4.97 -41.11
C ALA A 53 4.31 -3.49 -41.52
N MET A 54 5.44 -2.92 -41.14
CA MET A 54 5.95 -1.60 -41.52
C MET A 54 7.17 -1.79 -42.42
N GLU A 55 7.36 -0.90 -43.37
CA GLU A 55 8.50 -0.89 -44.27
C GLU A 55 9.35 0.35 -43.98
N LEU A 56 10.65 0.16 -43.80
CA LEU A 56 11.58 1.28 -43.65
C LEU A 56 11.80 1.94 -45.01
N THR A 57 11.80 3.27 -45.03
CA THR A 57 11.94 4.09 -46.24
C THR A 57 13.01 5.17 -46.03
N CYS A 58 14.07 4.82 -45.30
CA CYS A 58 15.20 5.70 -45.07
C CYS A 58 16.04 5.79 -46.35
N ASP A 59 16.57 6.97 -46.66
CA ASP A 59 17.34 7.20 -47.89
C ASP A 59 18.66 6.40 -47.82
N GLU A 60 19.16 6.15 -46.61
CA GLU A 60 20.31 5.30 -46.28
C GLU A 60 20.13 3.82 -46.64
N HIS A 61 18.93 3.42 -47.05
CA HIS A 61 18.57 2.04 -47.38
C HIS A 61 17.98 1.90 -48.79
N GLU A 62 18.06 2.94 -49.63
CA GLU A 62 17.48 2.95 -50.98
C GLU A 62 18.11 1.90 -51.91
N ASP A 63 19.39 1.59 -51.73
CA ASP A 63 20.13 0.60 -52.53
C ASP A 63 19.90 -0.86 -52.09
N GLN A 64 19.12 -1.11 -51.03
CA GLN A 64 18.84 -2.48 -50.60
C GLN A 64 17.75 -3.12 -51.47
N GLU A 65 18.10 -4.22 -52.14
CA GLU A 65 17.16 -4.96 -53.00
C GLU A 65 15.98 -5.56 -52.21
N ASP A 66 16.19 -5.86 -50.93
CA ASP A 66 15.20 -6.50 -50.06
C ASP A 66 14.34 -5.49 -49.31
N THR A 67 13.05 -5.82 -49.18
CA THR A 67 12.10 -5.00 -48.42
C THR A 67 12.36 -5.14 -46.92
N LEU A 68 12.65 -4.02 -46.26
CA LEU A 68 12.97 -3.99 -44.82
C LEU A 68 11.71 -3.97 -43.97
N VAL A 69 11.21 -5.16 -43.67
CA VAL A 69 9.95 -5.36 -42.94
C VAL A 69 10.19 -5.42 -41.43
N ILE A 70 9.43 -4.62 -40.67
CA ILE A 70 9.43 -4.64 -39.20
C ILE A 70 7.99 -4.68 -38.70
N GLY A 71 7.69 -5.46 -37.66
CA GLY A 71 6.39 -5.42 -37.00
C GLY A 71 6.14 -4.08 -36.31
N GLU A 72 4.93 -3.54 -36.42
CA GLU A 72 4.59 -2.20 -35.94
C GLU A 72 4.92 -2.01 -34.46
N GLN A 73 4.53 -2.93 -33.59
CA GLN A 73 4.83 -2.82 -32.15
C GLN A 73 6.32 -2.95 -31.83
N CYS A 74 7.05 -3.80 -32.57
CA CYS A 74 8.50 -3.92 -32.42
C CYS A 74 9.19 -2.60 -32.78
N LEU A 75 8.79 -1.98 -33.90
CA LEU A 75 9.33 -0.69 -34.33
C LEU A 75 9.02 0.41 -33.32
N MET A 76 7.75 0.55 -32.90
CA MET A 76 7.34 1.60 -31.96
C MET A 76 8.05 1.49 -30.62
N LYS A 77 8.24 0.26 -30.12
CA LYS A 77 9.00 0.02 -28.88
C LYS A 77 10.46 0.42 -29.06
N TYR A 78 11.09 -0.01 -30.15
CA TYR A 78 12.50 0.28 -30.42
C TYR A 78 12.76 1.79 -30.53
N LEU A 79 11.96 2.52 -31.31
CA LEU A 79 12.14 3.96 -31.52
C LEU A 79 12.03 4.72 -30.19
N LYS A 80 11.05 4.36 -29.35
CA LYS A 80 10.89 4.94 -28.01
C LYS A 80 12.10 4.70 -27.10
N GLU A 81 12.72 3.54 -27.18
CA GLU A 81 13.87 3.16 -26.35
C GLU A 81 15.19 3.72 -26.89
N ASN A 82 15.26 4.08 -28.17
CA ASN A 82 16.48 4.46 -28.87
C ASN A 82 16.41 5.86 -29.50
N ASN A 83 15.60 6.78 -28.94
CA ASN A 83 15.50 8.17 -29.39
C ASN A 83 15.28 8.31 -30.91
N ASP A 84 14.33 7.54 -31.45
CA ASP A 84 13.95 7.53 -32.87
C ASP A 84 15.07 7.14 -33.85
N GLN A 85 16.15 6.53 -33.37
CA GLN A 85 17.22 6.00 -34.22
C GLN A 85 16.74 4.81 -35.06
N CYS A 86 17.27 4.70 -36.28
CA CYS A 86 16.94 3.60 -37.18
C CYS A 86 17.50 2.25 -36.70
N PRO A 87 16.70 1.16 -36.68
CA PRO A 87 17.12 -0.18 -36.27
C PRO A 87 18.29 -0.79 -37.03
N ILE A 88 18.52 -0.38 -38.29
CA ILE A 88 19.45 -1.06 -39.21
C ILE A 88 20.69 -0.21 -39.50
N GLY A 89 20.55 1.12 -39.54
CA GLY A 89 21.62 2.03 -39.95
C GLY A 89 22.18 2.96 -38.87
N LYS A 90 21.63 2.98 -37.64
CA LYS A 90 22.00 3.94 -36.58
C LYS A 90 22.08 5.41 -37.03
N HIS A 91 21.28 5.79 -38.04
CA HIS A 91 21.10 7.18 -38.43
C HIS A 91 19.94 7.78 -37.62
N ASP A 92 19.94 9.10 -37.49
CA ASP A 92 18.90 9.82 -36.77
C ASP A 92 17.62 9.88 -37.61
N THR A 93 16.46 9.83 -36.94
CA THR A 93 15.12 9.95 -37.54
C THR A 93 14.77 8.84 -38.55
N CYS A 94 14.32 7.69 -38.04
CA CYS A 94 13.84 6.59 -38.87
C CYS A 94 12.59 6.97 -39.70
N LYS A 95 12.64 6.82 -41.03
CA LYS A 95 11.47 6.97 -41.93
C LYS A 95 10.83 5.61 -42.17
N TYR A 96 9.50 5.53 -42.08
CA TYR A 96 8.77 4.28 -42.29
C TYR A 96 7.34 4.50 -42.80
N VAL A 97 6.81 3.52 -43.50
CA VAL A 97 5.43 3.50 -44.01
C VAL A 97 4.73 2.17 -43.70
N LYS A 98 3.40 2.14 -43.81
CA LYS A 98 2.64 0.89 -43.68
C LYS A 98 2.86 0.03 -44.92
N GLY A 99 3.49 -1.13 -44.75
CA GLY A 99 3.76 -2.08 -45.83
C GLY A 99 2.49 -2.79 -46.30
N ARG A 100 1.72 -2.14 -47.18
CA ARG A 100 0.38 -2.62 -47.59
C ARG A 100 0.44 -4.03 -48.21
N THR A 101 1.45 -4.28 -49.04
CA THR A 101 1.64 -5.56 -49.71
C THR A 101 2.03 -6.66 -48.73
N ALA A 102 3.04 -6.40 -47.87
CA ALA A 102 3.45 -7.33 -46.82
C ALA A 102 2.29 -7.66 -45.88
N ARG A 103 1.54 -6.64 -45.41
CA ARG A 103 0.35 -6.83 -44.56
C ARG A 103 -0.69 -7.73 -45.22
N LYS A 104 -1.05 -7.47 -46.49
CA LYS A 104 -2.03 -8.28 -47.21
C LYS A 104 -1.57 -9.72 -47.36
N TYR A 105 -0.31 -9.93 -47.72
CA TYR A 105 0.24 -11.28 -47.89
C TYR A 105 0.26 -12.05 -46.57
N ILE A 106 0.69 -11.40 -45.48
CA ILE A 106 0.69 -11.98 -44.14
C ILE A 106 -0.74 -12.36 -43.75
N CYS A 107 -1.73 -11.47 -43.93
CA CYS A 107 -3.14 -11.74 -43.65
C CYS A 107 -3.69 -13.00 -44.34
N GLU A 108 -3.18 -13.34 -45.52
CA GLU A 108 -3.63 -14.49 -46.30
C GLU A 108 -2.91 -15.80 -45.94
N LEU A 109 -1.87 -15.77 -45.10
CA LEU A 109 -1.16 -16.98 -44.66
C LEU A 109 -2.12 -17.92 -43.92
N LYS A 110 -2.09 -19.20 -44.31
CA LYS A 110 -2.92 -20.22 -43.68
C LYS A 110 -2.27 -20.68 -42.39
N VAL A 111 -3.02 -20.82 -41.32
CA VAL A 111 -2.51 -21.26 -40.01
C VAL A 111 -3.51 -22.16 -39.31
N ILE A 112 -3.00 -22.97 -38.38
CA ILE A 112 -3.81 -23.73 -37.43
C ILE A 112 -4.10 -22.89 -36.17
N CYS A 113 -5.01 -23.35 -35.31
CA CYS A 113 -5.25 -22.69 -34.03
C CYS A 113 -3.95 -22.56 -33.21
N PRO A 114 -3.56 -21.34 -32.78
CA PRO A 114 -2.32 -21.18 -32.00
C PRO A 114 -2.39 -21.86 -30.63
N ARG A 115 -3.59 -21.95 -30.02
CA ARG A 115 -3.79 -22.70 -28.77
C ARG A 115 -3.54 -24.20 -28.96
N GLN A 116 -3.87 -24.74 -30.12
CA GLN A 116 -3.58 -26.13 -30.48
C GLN A 116 -2.08 -26.35 -30.71
N PHE A 117 -1.43 -25.42 -31.43
CA PHE A 117 0.01 -25.46 -31.66
C PHE A 117 0.82 -25.49 -30.36
N MET A 118 0.39 -24.72 -29.35
CA MET A 118 1.04 -24.74 -28.03
C MET A 118 0.87 -26.05 -27.26
N LYS A 119 -0.25 -26.76 -27.43
CA LYS A 119 -0.51 -28.01 -26.68
C LYS A 119 0.34 -29.18 -27.18
N TYR A 120 0.63 -29.25 -28.48
CA TYR A 120 1.30 -30.39 -29.11
C TYR A 120 2.51 -29.97 -29.96
N PRO A 121 3.56 -29.38 -29.38
CA PRO A 121 4.73 -28.97 -30.14
C PRO A 121 5.52 -30.16 -30.72
N ASN A 122 5.33 -31.39 -30.23
CA ASN A 122 6.16 -32.55 -30.58
C ASN A 122 5.50 -33.56 -31.54
N GLN A 123 4.23 -33.38 -31.95
CA GLN A 123 3.56 -34.29 -32.91
C GLN A 123 3.82 -33.91 -34.38
N ARG A 124 4.96 -33.26 -34.66
CA ARG A 124 5.20 -32.53 -35.92
C ARG A 124 5.65 -33.41 -37.10
N GLU A 125 6.03 -34.67 -36.90
CA GLU A 125 6.77 -35.43 -37.93
C GLU A 125 6.08 -36.69 -38.51
N GLU A 126 4.96 -37.19 -37.96
CA GLU A 126 4.45 -38.52 -38.38
C GLU A 126 3.04 -38.59 -38.98
N ASN A 127 2.31 -37.48 -39.12
CA ASN A 127 0.90 -37.53 -39.56
C ASN A 127 0.67 -37.26 -41.06
N GLU A 128 1.54 -37.75 -41.94
CA GLU A 128 1.20 -37.88 -43.38
C GLU A 128 0.80 -39.31 -43.79
N THR A 129 0.83 -40.31 -42.91
CA THR A 129 0.38 -41.67 -43.25
C THR A 129 -0.14 -42.43 -42.05
N LYS A 130 -1.46 -42.36 -41.81
CA LYS A 130 -2.32 -43.47 -41.34
C LYS A 130 -3.75 -42.95 -41.22
N GLU A 131 -4.48 -43.04 -42.33
CA GLU A 131 -5.94 -43.08 -42.29
C GLU A 131 -6.34 -44.35 -41.53
N GLY A 132 -6.87 -44.21 -40.31
CA GLY A 132 -7.42 -45.34 -39.57
C GLY A 132 -6.79 -45.61 -38.20
N ASP A 133 -6.79 -44.61 -37.31
CA ASP A 133 -7.20 -44.76 -35.91
C ASP A 133 -7.02 -43.39 -35.25
N SER A 134 -8.08 -42.58 -35.25
CA SER A 134 -8.06 -41.26 -34.63
C SER A 134 -7.92 -41.39 -33.10
N PRO A 135 -6.92 -40.77 -32.46
CA PRO A 135 -7.10 -40.26 -31.12
C PRO A 135 -8.03 -39.05 -31.25
N VAL A 136 -9.34 -39.32 -31.30
CA VAL A 136 -10.39 -38.31 -31.17
C VAL A 136 -10.30 -37.75 -29.75
N GLY A 137 -9.65 -36.60 -29.57
CA GLY A 137 -9.53 -35.99 -28.26
C GLY A 137 -9.37 -34.47 -28.34
N ASP A 138 -10.49 -33.75 -28.25
CA ASP A 138 -10.64 -32.35 -27.83
C ASP A 138 -9.69 -31.31 -28.46
N GLY A 139 -9.32 -31.50 -29.72
CA GLY A 139 -8.56 -30.52 -30.49
C GLY A 139 -9.44 -29.37 -31.02
N CYS A 140 -8.84 -28.21 -31.24
CA CYS A 140 -9.46 -27.20 -32.10
C CYS A 140 -9.33 -27.64 -33.57
N ALA A 141 -10.38 -27.57 -34.37
CA ALA A 141 -10.32 -27.90 -35.79
C ALA A 141 -10.02 -26.69 -36.70
N PHE A 142 -9.68 -25.53 -36.13
CA PHE A 142 -9.47 -24.31 -36.91
C PHE A 142 -8.24 -24.41 -37.80
N LYS A 143 -8.47 -24.22 -39.10
CA LYS A 143 -7.48 -24.04 -40.14
C LYS A 143 -7.99 -22.95 -41.08
N GLY A 144 -7.40 -21.76 -41.00
CA GLY A 144 -7.92 -20.56 -41.68
C GLY A 144 -6.83 -19.54 -41.96
N LYS A 145 -7.23 -18.33 -42.37
CA LYS A 145 -6.30 -17.22 -42.59
C LYS A 145 -5.82 -16.64 -41.27
N ILE A 146 -4.60 -16.11 -41.22
CA ILE A 146 -4.08 -15.48 -39.99
C ILE A 146 -4.96 -14.30 -39.54
N SER A 147 -5.58 -13.59 -40.48
CA SER A 147 -6.50 -12.48 -40.18
C SER A 147 -7.75 -12.92 -39.42
N GLU A 148 -8.17 -14.18 -39.56
CA GLU A 148 -9.36 -14.76 -38.92
C GLU A 148 -9.04 -15.31 -37.51
N VAL A 149 -7.75 -15.46 -37.16
CA VAL A 149 -7.32 -16.08 -35.90
C VAL A 149 -7.83 -15.32 -34.69
N LYS A 150 -7.84 -13.98 -34.73
CA LYS A 150 -8.30 -13.17 -33.60
C LYS A 150 -9.77 -13.45 -33.29
N GLU A 151 -10.62 -13.36 -34.30
CA GLU A 151 -12.05 -13.65 -34.19
C GLU A 151 -12.29 -15.09 -33.72
N HIS A 152 -11.54 -16.05 -34.28
CA HIS A 152 -11.59 -17.43 -33.84
C HIS A 152 -11.26 -17.59 -32.35
N LEU A 153 -10.15 -17.01 -31.86
CA LEU A 153 -9.70 -17.14 -30.47
C LEU A 153 -10.66 -16.51 -29.46
N GLU A 154 -11.35 -15.44 -29.86
CA GLU A 154 -12.32 -14.70 -29.05
C GLU A 154 -13.67 -15.41 -29.01
N ASN A 155 -14.16 -15.90 -30.16
CA ASN A 155 -15.57 -16.28 -30.33
C ASN A 155 -15.83 -17.77 -30.58
N ALA A 156 -14.92 -18.48 -31.27
CA ALA A 156 -15.22 -19.82 -31.79
C ALA A 156 -14.28 -20.93 -31.29
N CYS A 157 -13.19 -20.58 -30.61
CA CYS A 157 -12.16 -21.54 -30.23
C CYS A 157 -12.60 -22.43 -29.07
N SER A 158 -12.78 -23.73 -29.34
CA SER A 158 -13.07 -24.76 -28.32
C SER A 158 -11.98 -24.87 -27.24
N LEU A 159 -10.74 -24.52 -27.57
CA LEU A 159 -9.60 -24.49 -26.65
C LEU A 159 -9.53 -23.21 -25.81
N LYS A 160 -10.53 -22.32 -25.88
CA LYS A 160 -10.59 -21.11 -25.05
C LYS A 160 -10.53 -21.51 -23.59
N THR A 161 -9.47 -21.06 -22.92
CA THR A 161 -9.32 -21.29 -21.49
C THR A 161 -10.35 -20.45 -20.74
N LEU A 162 -11.14 -21.10 -19.91
CA LEU A 162 -12.08 -20.46 -19.00
C LEU A 162 -11.48 -20.50 -17.60
N GLU A 163 -11.63 -19.41 -16.86
CA GLU A 163 -11.27 -19.42 -15.45
C GLU A 163 -12.40 -20.07 -14.66
N CYS A 164 -12.05 -20.95 -13.72
CA CYS A 164 -13.02 -21.49 -12.79
C CYS A 164 -13.60 -20.35 -11.95
N LYS A 165 -14.93 -20.32 -11.76
CA LYS A 165 -15.60 -19.33 -10.90
C LYS A 165 -15.12 -19.38 -9.45
N PHE A 166 -14.47 -20.48 -9.04
CA PHE A 166 -13.93 -20.68 -7.70
C PHE A 166 -12.43 -20.38 -7.58
N LYS A 167 -11.82 -19.79 -8.61
CA LYS A 167 -10.41 -19.41 -8.60
C LYS A 167 -10.05 -18.47 -7.46
N GLU A 168 -10.93 -17.52 -7.14
CA GLU A 168 -10.74 -16.60 -6.01
C GLU A 168 -10.68 -17.31 -4.64
N PHE A 169 -11.22 -18.54 -4.56
CA PHE A 169 -11.20 -19.38 -3.38
C PHE A 169 -10.08 -20.44 -3.42
N GLY A 170 -9.26 -20.49 -4.48
CA GLY A 170 -8.12 -21.41 -4.62
C GLY A 170 -8.29 -22.55 -5.63
N CYS A 171 -9.28 -22.49 -6.53
CA CYS A 171 -9.37 -23.44 -7.64
C CYS A 171 -8.52 -22.98 -8.84
N ASP A 172 -7.32 -23.53 -8.97
CA ASP A 172 -6.37 -23.20 -10.05
C ASP A 172 -6.47 -24.10 -11.30
N GLU A 173 -7.56 -24.85 -11.45
CA GLU A 173 -7.74 -25.73 -12.61
C GLU A 173 -7.99 -24.92 -13.89
N MET A 174 -7.25 -25.26 -14.95
CA MET A 174 -7.45 -24.67 -16.27
C MET A 174 -8.63 -25.36 -16.96
N LEU A 175 -9.68 -24.59 -17.22
CA LEU A 175 -10.88 -25.09 -17.91
C LEU A 175 -10.84 -24.71 -19.38
N CYS A 176 -11.55 -25.45 -20.21
CA CYS A 176 -11.92 -25.07 -21.57
C CYS A 176 -13.39 -25.42 -21.80
N SER A 177 -13.98 -24.93 -22.88
CA SER A 177 -15.40 -25.14 -23.15
C SER A 177 -15.81 -26.62 -23.14
N SER A 178 -14.93 -27.53 -23.56
CA SER A 178 -15.21 -28.97 -23.58
C SER A 178 -15.24 -29.65 -22.21
N ASN A 179 -14.44 -29.19 -21.23
CA ASN A 179 -14.33 -29.85 -19.92
C ASN A 179 -15.02 -29.07 -18.79
N PHE A 180 -15.58 -27.89 -19.09
CA PHE A 180 -16.14 -27.00 -18.09
C PHE A 180 -17.29 -27.64 -17.30
N GLU A 181 -18.28 -28.23 -17.99
CA GLU A 181 -19.43 -28.86 -17.34
C GLU A 181 -18.99 -30.04 -16.47
N GLN A 182 -18.15 -30.92 -17.02
CA GLN A 182 -17.61 -32.07 -16.29
C GLN A 182 -16.78 -31.66 -15.07
N HIS A 183 -15.93 -30.63 -15.19
CA HIS A 183 -15.20 -30.08 -14.05
C HIS A 183 -16.15 -29.56 -12.98
N MET A 184 -17.18 -28.80 -13.37
CA MET A 184 -18.17 -28.28 -12.43
C MET A 184 -18.91 -29.39 -11.69
N GLU A 185 -19.27 -30.47 -12.38
CA GLU A 185 -19.92 -31.63 -11.76
C GLU A 185 -18.99 -32.41 -10.82
N LEU A 186 -17.78 -32.76 -11.29
CA LEU A 186 -16.84 -33.59 -10.53
C LEU A 186 -16.19 -32.85 -9.35
N GLN A 187 -15.92 -31.56 -9.50
CA GLN A 187 -15.22 -30.74 -8.48
C GLN A 187 -16.17 -29.96 -7.58
N MET A 188 -17.49 -30.07 -7.73
CA MET A 188 -18.45 -29.29 -6.93
C MET A 188 -18.22 -29.46 -5.41
N LYS A 189 -17.95 -30.68 -4.95
CA LYS A 189 -17.66 -30.94 -3.54
C LYS A 189 -16.43 -30.15 -3.07
N ARG A 190 -15.34 -30.21 -3.83
CA ARG A 190 -14.12 -29.46 -3.53
C ARG A 190 -14.38 -27.95 -3.56
N HIS A 191 -15.17 -27.45 -4.50
CA HIS A 191 -15.56 -26.04 -4.55
C HIS A 191 -16.34 -25.60 -3.31
N LEU A 192 -17.25 -26.44 -2.82
CA LEU A 192 -17.95 -26.20 -1.56
C LEU A 192 -17.00 -26.20 -0.36
N ASP A 193 -16.04 -27.13 -0.31
CA ASP A 193 -15.04 -27.17 0.76
C ASP A 193 -14.18 -25.89 0.76
N LEU A 194 -13.73 -25.42 -0.41
CA LEU A 194 -12.99 -24.15 -0.55
C LEU A 194 -13.81 -22.95 -0.05
N LEU A 195 -15.12 -22.90 -0.37
CA LEU A 195 -16.01 -21.87 0.15
C LEU A 195 -16.15 -21.93 1.67
N LEU A 196 -16.31 -23.13 2.24
CA LEU A 196 -16.43 -23.32 3.68
C LEU A 196 -15.14 -22.89 4.41
N ASP A 197 -13.98 -23.26 3.88
CA ASP A 197 -12.68 -22.83 4.40
C ASP A 197 -12.52 -21.31 4.33
N TYR A 198 -12.93 -20.69 3.22
CA TYR A 198 -12.93 -19.25 3.06
C TYR A 198 -13.82 -18.56 4.10
N ILE A 199 -15.05 -19.05 4.30
CA ILE A 199 -15.98 -18.54 5.31
C ILE A 199 -15.41 -18.69 6.72
N ALA A 200 -14.83 -19.84 7.05
CA ALA A 200 -14.23 -20.09 8.36
C ALA A 200 -13.05 -19.14 8.63
N ASN A 201 -12.18 -18.93 7.64
CA ASN A 201 -11.08 -17.98 7.71
C ASN A 201 -11.61 -16.54 7.91
N PHE A 202 -12.64 -16.15 7.15
CA PHE A 202 -13.26 -14.85 7.29
C PHE A 202 -13.86 -14.62 8.68
N GLN A 203 -14.59 -15.61 9.22
CA GLN A 203 -15.12 -15.56 10.59
C GLN A 203 -14.02 -15.44 11.65
N ASN A 204 -12.89 -16.14 11.47
CA ASN A 204 -11.74 -16.03 12.37
C ASN A 204 -11.14 -14.62 12.35
N LYS A 205 -11.01 -14.00 11.17
CA LYS A 205 -10.56 -12.60 11.04
C LYS A 205 -11.49 -11.62 11.75
N ILE A 206 -12.81 -11.81 11.62
CA ILE A 206 -13.80 -10.98 12.35
C ILE A 206 -13.62 -11.13 13.87
N LYS A 207 -13.51 -12.37 14.38
CA LYS A 207 -13.32 -12.62 15.82
C LYS A 207 -12.02 -12.00 16.34
N GLN A 208 -10.93 -12.10 15.58
CA GLN A 208 -9.65 -11.46 15.93
C GLN A 208 -9.76 -9.94 15.98
N SER A 209 -10.48 -9.32 15.04
CA SER A 209 -10.71 -7.87 15.03
C SER A 209 -11.46 -7.43 16.29
N GLN A 210 -12.55 -8.12 16.63
CA GLN A 210 -13.35 -7.82 17.82
C GLN A 210 -12.55 -8.00 19.12
N LEU A 211 -11.71 -9.03 19.20
CA LEU A 211 -10.85 -9.25 20.37
C LEU A 211 -9.81 -8.13 20.52
N ASN A 212 -9.22 -7.67 19.41
CA ASN A 212 -8.26 -6.58 19.41
C ASN A 212 -8.89 -5.24 19.84
N GLU A 213 -10.10 -4.93 19.38
CA GLU A 213 -10.85 -3.75 19.83
C GLU A 213 -11.17 -3.80 21.33
N THR A 214 -11.58 -4.97 21.82
CA THR A 214 -11.85 -5.19 23.25
C THR A 214 -10.58 -4.99 24.09
N ASN A 215 -9.46 -5.57 23.65
CA ASN A 215 -8.16 -5.44 24.32
C ASN A 215 -7.66 -3.99 24.34
N GLN A 216 -7.85 -3.24 23.25
CA GLN A 216 -7.53 -1.82 23.22
C GLN A 216 -8.38 -1.04 24.23
N THR A 217 -9.69 -1.30 24.28
CA THR A 217 -10.62 -0.63 25.21
C THR A 217 -10.25 -0.89 26.67
N VAL A 218 -9.96 -2.15 27.02
CA VAL A 218 -9.49 -2.52 28.37
C VAL A 218 -8.16 -1.83 28.70
N THR A 219 -7.24 -1.77 27.74
CA THR A 219 -5.95 -1.10 27.93
C THR A 219 -6.12 0.40 28.19
N PHE A 220 -6.99 1.07 27.45
CA PHE A 220 -7.32 2.48 27.68
C PHE A 220 -7.96 2.71 29.05
N ALA A 221 -8.90 1.86 29.45
CA ALA A 221 -9.54 1.93 30.76
C ALA A 221 -8.53 1.76 31.91
N LEU A 222 -7.60 0.81 31.80
CA LEU A 222 -6.54 0.59 32.79
C LEU A 222 -5.57 1.80 32.87
N LYS A 223 -5.17 2.37 31.73
CA LYS A 223 -4.35 3.59 31.69
C LYS A 223 -5.05 4.77 32.35
N TYR A 224 -6.34 4.96 32.05
CA TYR A 224 -7.14 6.02 32.66
C TYR A 224 -7.27 5.83 34.18
N PHE A 225 -7.54 4.61 34.63
CA PHE A 225 -7.62 4.28 36.05
C PHE A 225 -6.29 4.54 36.79
N TYR A 226 -5.17 4.17 36.18
CA TYR A 226 -3.83 4.47 36.71
C TYR A 226 -3.60 5.98 36.86
N LEU A 227 -3.95 6.77 35.83
CA LEU A 227 -3.85 8.24 35.88
C LEU A 227 -4.70 8.84 36.99
N LEU A 228 -5.93 8.34 37.20
CA LEU A 228 -6.79 8.78 38.31
C LEU A 228 -6.16 8.49 39.67
N ILE A 229 -5.52 7.33 39.87
CA ILE A 229 -4.81 7.00 41.11
C ILE A 229 -3.64 7.96 41.33
N VAL A 230 -2.82 8.20 40.31
CA VAL A 230 -1.67 9.12 40.39
C VAL A 230 -2.13 10.54 40.73
N PHE A 231 -3.20 11.02 40.07
CA PHE A 231 -3.78 12.33 40.32
C PHE A 231 -4.31 12.46 41.76
N LYS A 232 -5.05 11.45 42.24
CA LYS A 232 -5.53 11.40 43.64
C LYS A 232 -4.37 11.43 44.64
N LYS A 233 -3.28 10.69 44.39
CA LYS A 233 -2.07 10.73 45.24
C LYS A 233 -1.44 12.13 45.26
N LYS A 234 -1.30 12.78 44.11
CA LYS A 234 -0.76 14.16 44.00
C LYS A 234 -1.64 15.17 44.73
N LYS A 235 -2.96 15.09 44.55
CA LYS A 235 -3.94 15.94 45.26
C LYS A 235 -3.85 15.74 46.77
N LYS A 236 -3.74 14.50 47.25
CA LYS A 236 -3.58 14.18 48.69
C LYS A 236 -2.29 14.79 49.27
N LYS A 237 -1.17 14.73 48.53
CA LYS A 237 0.10 15.38 48.93
C LYS A 237 -0.05 16.91 49.03
N LYS A 238 -0.68 17.54 48.03
CA LYS A 238 -0.90 18.99 48.03
C LYS A 238 -1.83 19.44 49.18
N ILE A 239 -2.88 18.67 49.46
CA ILE A 239 -3.76 18.91 50.62
C ILE A 239 -2.97 18.83 51.93
N LYS A 240 -2.10 17.82 52.11
CA LYS A 240 -1.24 17.71 53.30
C LYS A 240 -0.31 18.93 53.45
N GLN A 241 0.30 19.40 52.37
CA GLN A 241 1.16 20.59 52.39
C GLN A 241 0.40 21.87 52.75
N LEU A 242 -0.80 22.07 52.19
CA LEU A 242 -1.63 23.23 52.51
C LEU A 242 -2.09 23.21 53.97
N LYS A 243 -2.44 22.05 54.52
CA LYS A 243 -2.78 21.91 55.95
C LYS A 243 -1.61 22.27 56.86
N LEU A 244 -0.38 21.90 56.50
CA LEU A 244 0.80 22.25 57.28
C LEU A 244 1.03 23.77 57.28
N LYS A 245 0.97 24.41 56.11
CA LYS A 245 1.11 25.86 55.99
C LYS A 245 0.02 26.63 56.74
N SER A 246 -1.23 26.16 56.69
CA SER A 246 -2.33 26.76 57.46
C SER A 246 -2.02 26.75 58.95
N LYS A 247 -1.46 25.64 59.46
CA LYS A 247 -1.07 25.53 60.86
C LYS A 247 0.09 26.47 61.23
N GLU A 248 1.12 26.56 60.39
CA GLU A 248 2.23 27.50 60.59
C GLU A 248 1.74 28.95 60.68
N GLN A 249 0.76 29.32 59.83
CA GLN A 249 0.14 30.65 59.85
C GLN A 249 -0.72 30.87 61.10
N GLU A 250 -1.44 29.85 61.57
CA GLU A 250 -2.20 29.92 62.82
C GLU A 250 -1.26 30.18 64.02
N ASP A 251 -0.14 29.44 64.09
CA ASP A 251 0.87 29.59 65.14
C ASP A 251 1.52 31.01 65.08
N GLU A 252 1.80 31.55 63.88
CA GLU A 252 2.34 32.91 63.69
C GLU A 252 1.34 33.99 64.14
N ILE A 253 0.06 33.83 63.80
CA ILE A 253 -1.01 34.75 64.23
C ILE A 253 -1.14 34.75 65.76
N GLU A 254 -1.01 33.58 66.41
CA GLU A 254 -1.06 33.47 67.87
C GLU A 254 0.12 34.21 68.53
N LEU A 255 1.33 34.06 67.99
CA LEU A 255 2.52 34.79 68.44
C LEU A 255 2.35 36.31 68.31
N LEU A 256 1.84 36.78 67.17
CA LEU A 256 1.59 38.21 66.94
C LEU A 256 0.53 38.78 67.88
N LYS A 257 -0.50 38.00 68.21
CA LYS A 257 -1.50 38.40 69.22
C LYS A 257 -0.84 38.60 70.59
N LEU A 258 -0.01 37.65 71.02
CA LEU A 258 0.68 37.73 72.31
C LEU A 258 1.67 38.91 72.38
N ASP A 259 2.40 39.18 71.29
CA ASP A 259 3.25 40.38 71.17
C ASP A 259 2.42 41.67 71.24
N SER A 260 1.25 41.71 70.58
CA SER A 260 0.36 42.87 70.63
C SER A 260 -0.19 43.13 72.04
N GLU A 261 -0.54 42.08 72.79
CA GLU A 261 -0.99 42.17 74.18
C GLU A 261 0.12 42.70 75.09
N ASN A 262 1.35 42.18 74.94
CA ASN A 262 2.51 42.68 75.68
C ASN A 262 2.79 44.16 75.40
N LYS A 263 2.72 44.59 74.15
CA LYS A 263 2.88 46.01 73.77
C LYS A 263 1.79 46.89 74.36
N ASN A 264 0.54 46.42 74.38
CA ASN A 264 -0.56 47.15 75.02
C ASN A 264 -0.31 47.33 76.52
N ILE A 265 0.16 46.29 77.21
CA ILE A 265 0.54 46.37 78.63
C ILE A 265 1.66 47.40 78.84
N GLN A 266 2.68 47.41 77.98
CA GLN A 266 3.76 48.42 78.06
C GLN A 266 3.24 49.85 77.82
N ILE A 267 2.31 50.04 76.88
CA ILE A 267 1.68 51.34 76.63
C ILE A 267 0.91 51.80 77.86
N GLU A 268 0.12 50.92 78.50
CA GLU A 268 -0.61 51.24 79.73
C GLU A 268 0.35 51.63 80.87
N GLU A 269 1.47 50.93 81.01
CA GLU A 269 2.50 51.23 82.01
C GLU A 269 3.13 52.62 81.77
N LEU A 270 3.49 52.93 80.53
CA LEU A 270 4.01 54.25 80.14
C LEU A 270 2.99 55.37 80.37
N LEU A 271 1.71 55.11 80.11
CA LEU A 271 0.63 56.08 80.39
C LEU A 271 0.51 56.36 81.90
N LYS A 272 0.61 55.34 82.75
CA LYS A 272 0.64 55.51 84.22
C LYS A 272 1.86 56.32 84.67
N GLN A 273 3.04 56.01 84.15
CA GLN A 273 4.26 56.77 84.47
C GLN A 273 4.12 58.24 84.05
N LYS A 274 3.57 58.51 82.86
CA LYS A 274 3.31 59.86 82.39
C LYS A 274 2.38 60.64 83.34
N GLN A 275 1.29 60.03 83.79
CA GLN A 275 0.38 60.65 84.75
C GLN A 275 1.09 61.02 86.07
N GLN A 276 1.92 60.11 86.61
CA GLN A 276 2.71 60.39 87.81
C GLN A 276 3.70 61.55 87.62
N TRP A 277 4.33 61.66 86.45
CA TRP A 277 5.21 62.78 86.11
C TRP A 277 4.44 64.10 86.06
N GLU A 278 3.26 64.14 85.45
CA GLU A 278 2.41 65.33 85.40
C GLU A 278 1.95 65.76 86.80
N GLU A 279 1.66 64.82 87.71
CA GLU A 279 1.35 65.12 89.12
C GLU A 279 2.54 65.71 89.86
N LYS A 280 3.72 65.08 89.75
CA LYS A 280 4.96 65.61 90.33
C LYS A 280 5.28 67.01 89.82
N GLU A 281 5.12 67.25 88.51
CA GLU A 281 5.35 68.57 87.90
C GLU A 281 4.39 69.62 88.50
N LYS A 282 3.12 69.29 88.71
CA LYS A 282 2.14 70.17 89.39
C LYS A 282 2.56 70.47 90.84
N GLU A 283 3.04 69.46 91.58
CA GLU A 283 3.56 69.66 92.93
C GLU A 283 4.81 70.54 92.96
N THR A 284 5.74 70.33 92.02
CA THR A 284 6.96 71.14 91.92
C THR A 284 6.61 72.60 91.63
N LYS A 285 5.67 72.85 90.70
CA LYS A 285 5.17 74.21 90.40
C LYS A 285 4.51 74.87 91.62
N LYS A 286 3.74 74.12 92.43
CA LYS A 286 3.16 74.62 93.69
C LYS A 286 4.25 75.01 94.69
N LEU A 287 5.26 74.15 94.88
CA LEU A 287 6.38 74.44 95.78
C LEU A 287 7.16 75.67 95.35
N GLN A 288 7.42 75.79 94.03
CA GLN A 288 8.09 76.94 93.44
C GLN A 288 7.31 78.24 93.70
N ASN A 289 6.00 78.23 93.47
CA ASN A 289 5.11 79.36 93.79
C ASN A 289 5.15 79.73 95.28
N ASN A 290 5.13 78.74 96.19
CA ASN A 290 5.23 79.00 97.63
C ASN A 290 6.56 79.64 98.02
N ILE A 291 7.69 79.14 97.51
CA ILE A 291 9.02 79.73 97.73
C ILE A 291 9.05 81.17 97.23
N GLN A 292 8.47 81.42 96.05
CA GLN A 292 8.38 82.75 95.45
C GLN A 292 7.54 83.72 96.31
N GLN A 293 6.45 83.23 96.90
CA GLN A 293 5.64 83.97 97.85
C GLN A 293 6.37 84.24 99.18
N GLU A 294 7.18 83.31 99.68
CA GLU A 294 7.97 83.53 100.89
C GLU A 294 9.09 84.56 100.67
N LEU A 295 9.80 84.51 99.54
CA LEU A 295 10.82 85.50 99.20
C LEU A 295 10.25 86.93 99.10
N LEU A 296 8.97 87.07 98.77
CA LEU A 296 8.27 88.37 98.78
C LEU A 296 7.96 88.90 100.18
N LYS A 297 7.97 88.08 101.23
CA LYS A 297 7.76 88.51 102.63
C LYS A 297 9.01 89.10 103.29
N TYR A 298 10.19 88.89 102.70
CA TYR A 298 11.48 89.37 103.20
C TYR A 298 12.03 90.58 102.41
N ARG A 299 11.19 91.22 101.58
CA ARG A 299 11.43 92.52 100.94
C ARG A 299 10.54 93.58 101.56
#